data_AF-A0A2N1QEL4-F1
#
_entry.id   AF-A0A2N1QEL4-F1
#
_cell.length_a   1.000
_cell.length_b   1.000
_cell.length_c   1.000
_cell.angle_alpha   90.00
_cell.angle_beta   90.00
_cell.angle_gamma   90.00
#
_symmetry.space_group_name_H-M   'P 1'
#
loop_
_entity.id
_entity.type
_entity.pdbx_description
1 polymer ?
#
loop_
_entity_poly.entity_id
_entity_poly.type
_entity_poly.pdbx_seq_one_letter_code
_entity_poly.pdbx_strand_id
1 'polypeptide(L)'
;MTDFMTTEELVLLLKKQKMSEIGENRQLESAGKTKKKKFKFNKKTIFWIITGLASLHILFITIPLVLPNRGINLLGYANLIAIPNTQELDEELYQRVITVHPFDINDIEVGDKVIVYGRFSTEVYWVETIVDIRENLGEIDTSFDGFIRNTNQIENIDYKFVRESSFIGVIYFTSSNLRGYLVMFSTHVLILGLVHYFFINEKDKKSKPSR
;
A
#
# COMPACT_ATOMS: atom_id res chain seq x y z
N MET A 1 52.92 -64.40 -23.07
CA MET A 1 51.68 -64.79 -23.76
C MET A 1 50.60 -63.87 -23.25
N THR A 2 50.10 -63.04 -24.15
CA THR A 2 48.99 -62.12 -23.92
C THR A 2 47.74 -62.95 -23.66
N ASP A 3 47.26 -62.90 -22.41
CA ASP A 3 46.04 -63.55 -21.99
C ASP A 3 44.87 -62.78 -22.61
N PHE A 4 44.40 -63.25 -23.76
CA PHE A 4 43.25 -62.65 -24.43
C PHE A 4 42.03 -63.00 -23.59
N MET A 5 41.50 -62.01 -22.86
CA MET A 5 40.22 -62.18 -22.18
C MET A 5 39.19 -62.67 -23.18
N THR A 6 38.45 -63.70 -22.79
CA THR A 6 37.35 -64.19 -23.59
C THR A 6 36.27 -63.12 -23.69
N THR A 7 35.50 -63.12 -24.77
CA THR A 7 34.37 -62.19 -24.98
C THR A 7 33.40 -62.22 -23.80
N GLU A 8 33.28 -63.37 -23.13
CA GLU A 8 32.44 -63.57 -21.95
C GLU A 8 32.99 -62.83 -20.72
N GLU A 9 34.29 -62.90 -20.47
CA GLU A 9 34.96 -62.18 -19.37
C GLU A 9 34.90 -60.67 -19.57
N LEU A 10 35.03 -60.20 -20.80
CA LEU A 10 34.97 -58.78 -21.15
C LEU A 10 33.55 -58.22 -20.96
N VAL A 11 32.53 -59.00 -21.31
CA VAL A 11 31.12 -58.65 -21.04
C VAL A 11 30.83 -58.66 -19.53
N LEU A 12 31.41 -59.60 -18.78
CA LEU A 12 31.26 -59.67 -17.32
C LEU A 12 31.88 -58.46 -16.61
N LEU A 13 33.07 -58.04 -17.03
CA LEU A 13 33.73 -56.84 -16.53
C LEU A 13 32.94 -55.57 -16.85
N LEU A 14 32.47 -55.40 -18.08
CA LEU A 14 31.63 -54.26 -18.47
C LEU A 14 30.32 -54.21 -17.68
N LYS A 15 29.71 -55.36 -17.42
CA LYS A 15 28.47 -55.45 -16.62
C LYS A 15 28.72 -55.08 -15.16
N LYS A 16 29.86 -55.49 -14.61
CA LYS A 16 30.28 -55.18 -13.22
C LYS A 16 30.63 -53.69 -13.06
N GLN A 17 31.29 -53.10 -14.06
CA GLN A 17 31.63 -51.68 -14.10
C GLN A 17 30.37 -50.80 -14.24
N LYS A 18 29.44 -51.17 -15.12
CA LYS A 18 28.13 -50.52 -15.27
C LYS A 18 27.28 -50.60 -13.99
N MET A 19 27.33 -51.71 -13.24
CA MET A 19 26.65 -51.82 -11.95
C MET A 19 27.30 -50.97 -10.86
N SER A 20 28.63 -50.78 -10.89
CA SER A 20 29.35 -49.92 -9.94
C SER A 20 29.00 -48.44 -10.14
N GLU A 21 29.00 -47.95 -11.39
CA GLU A 21 28.63 -46.55 -11.71
C GLU A 21 27.16 -46.23 -11.37
N ILE A 22 26.26 -47.22 -11.49
CA ILE A 22 24.84 -47.05 -11.12
C ILE A 22 24.65 -47.01 -9.59
N GLY A 23 25.49 -47.72 -8.83
CA GLY A 23 25.46 -47.72 -7.37
C GLY A 23 25.99 -46.41 -6.76
N GLU A 24 27.07 -45.87 -7.32
CA GLU A 24 27.74 -44.67 -6.83
C GLU A 24 26.95 -43.38 -7.15
N ASN A 25 26.34 -43.30 -8.36
CA ASN A 25 25.45 -42.19 -8.71
C ASN A 25 24.16 -42.16 -7.87
N ARG A 26 23.61 -43.32 -7.46
CA ARG A 26 22.42 -43.36 -6.60
C ARG A 26 22.69 -42.92 -5.17
N GLN A 27 23.90 -43.15 -4.65
CA GLN A 27 24.26 -42.67 -3.31
C GLN A 27 24.47 -41.15 -3.29
N LEU A 28 25.09 -40.57 -4.31
CA LEU A 28 25.26 -39.12 -4.47
C LEU A 28 23.92 -38.38 -4.69
N GLU A 29 22.99 -38.95 -5.47
CA GLU A 29 21.64 -38.38 -5.64
C GLU A 29 20.78 -38.43 -4.37
N SER A 30 21.07 -39.34 -3.43
CA SER A 30 20.35 -39.44 -2.15
C SER A 30 20.84 -38.47 -1.09
N ALA A 31 22.12 -38.08 -1.13
CA ALA A 31 22.74 -37.15 -0.18
C ALA A 31 22.36 -35.68 -0.42
N GLY A 32 21.89 -35.32 -1.63
CA GLY A 32 21.51 -33.96 -2.00
C GLY A 32 20.05 -33.57 -1.72
N LYS A 33 19.20 -34.49 -1.25
CA LYS A 33 17.81 -34.17 -0.91
C LYS A 33 17.70 -33.71 0.54
N THR A 34 18.26 -32.53 0.82
CA THR A 34 17.82 -31.74 1.97
C THR A 34 16.32 -31.53 1.81
N LYS A 35 15.53 -32.26 2.60
CA LYS A 35 14.08 -32.05 2.68
C LYS A 35 13.87 -30.59 3.06
N LYS A 36 13.58 -29.74 2.07
CA LYS A 36 13.09 -28.38 2.30
C LYS A 36 11.88 -28.54 3.22
N LYS A 37 12.05 -28.26 4.52
CA LYS A 37 10.94 -28.19 5.48
C LYS A 37 10.01 -27.14 4.91
N LYS A 38 8.96 -27.57 4.21
CA LYS A 38 7.86 -26.69 3.82
C LYS A 38 7.29 -26.18 5.14
N PHE A 39 7.51 -24.91 5.45
CA PHE A 39 6.89 -24.23 6.58
C PHE A 39 5.37 -24.40 6.43
N LYS A 40 4.81 -25.36 7.18
CA LYS A 40 3.36 -25.55 7.25
C LYS A 40 2.85 -24.64 8.35
N PHE A 41 2.54 -23.39 7.99
CA PHE A 41 1.84 -22.50 8.91
C PHE A 41 0.47 -23.10 9.25
N ASN A 42 0.15 -23.19 10.53
CA ASN A 42 -1.17 -23.60 10.99
C ASN A 42 -2.18 -22.48 10.68
N LYS A 43 -3.38 -22.81 10.19
CA LYS A 43 -4.45 -21.84 9.92
C LYS A 43 -4.74 -20.95 11.13
N LYS A 44 -4.67 -21.50 12.35
CA LYS A 44 -4.79 -20.73 13.61
C LYS A 44 -3.69 -19.68 13.76
N THR A 45 -2.45 -20.03 13.45
CA THR A 45 -1.31 -19.10 13.50
C THR A 45 -1.44 -17.99 12.46
N ILE A 46 -1.83 -18.33 11.23
CA ILE A 46 -2.06 -17.34 10.17
C ILE A 46 -3.17 -16.36 10.57
N PHE A 47 -4.28 -16.87 11.13
CA PHE A 47 -5.38 -16.03 11.60
C PHE A 47 -4.90 -15.03 12.66
N TRP A 48 -4.17 -15.46 13.68
CA TRP A 48 -3.67 -14.55 14.72
C TRP A 48 -2.64 -13.54 14.20
N ILE A 49 -1.82 -13.90 13.20
CA ILE A 49 -0.94 -12.95 12.52
C ILE A 49 -1.76 -11.87 11.80
N ILE A 50 -2.80 -12.27 11.06
CA ILE A 50 -3.68 -11.33 10.34
C ILE A 50 -4.42 -10.43 11.34
N THR A 51 -4.95 -10.99 12.42
CA THR A 51 -5.60 -10.22 13.49
C THR A 51 -4.63 -9.21 14.12
N GLY A 52 -3.39 -9.63 14.39
CA GLY A 52 -2.35 -8.71 14.90
C GLY A 52 -2.05 -7.57 13.93
N LEU A 53 -1.94 -7.88 12.63
CA LEU A 53 -1.71 -6.87 11.58
C LEU A 53 -2.90 -5.90 11.44
N ALA A 54 -4.13 -6.41 11.52
CA ALA A 54 -5.35 -5.61 11.51
C ALA A 54 -5.40 -4.65 12.72
N SER A 55 -5.09 -5.14 13.92
CA SER A 55 -5.02 -4.30 15.12
C SER A 55 -3.96 -3.21 14.98
N LEU A 56 -2.79 -3.54 14.43
CA LEU A 56 -1.73 -2.57 14.17
C LEU A 56 -2.18 -1.51 13.16
N HIS A 57 -2.85 -1.92 12.08
CA HIS A 57 -3.41 -1.01 11.08
C HIS A 57 -4.44 -0.04 11.68
N ILE A 58 -5.35 -0.54 12.54
CA ILE A 58 -6.33 0.29 13.25
C ILE A 58 -5.61 1.31 14.14
N LEU A 59 -4.56 0.91 14.87
CA LEU A 59 -3.76 1.82 15.69
C LEU A 59 -3.11 2.92 14.84
N PHE A 60 -2.51 2.58 13.70
CA PHE A 60 -1.89 3.57 12.81
C PHE A 60 -2.90 4.58 12.25
N ILE A 61 -4.11 4.16 11.92
CA ILE A 61 -5.17 5.07 11.47
C ILE A 61 -5.72 5.92 12.62
N THR A 62 -5.62 5.45 13.87
CA THR A 62 -6.07 6.20 15.04
C THR A 62 -5.18 7.43 15.31
N ILE A 63 -3.90 7.37 14.97
CA ILE A 63 -2.94 8.48 15.17
C ILE A 63 -3.45 9.82 14.57
N PRO A 64 -3.78 9.92 13.27
CA PRO A 64 -4.29 11.17 12.70
C PRO A 64 -5.66 11.60 13.22
N LEU A 65 -6.41 10.73 13.91
CA LEU A 65 -7.72 11.07 14.49
C LEU A 65 -7.59 11.82 15.82
N VAL A 66 -6.55 11.49 16.59
CA VAL A 66 -6.30 12.04 17.94
C VAL A 66 -5.39 13.28 17.91
N LEU A 67 -4.50 13.39 16.91
CA LEU A 67 -3.60 14.54 16.77
C LEU A 67 -4.34 15.78 16.23
N PRO A 68 -3.96 17.00 16.67
CA PRO A 68 -4.58 18.26 16.22
C PRO A 68 -4.30 18.56 14.75
N ASN A 69 -3.14 18.16 14.21
CA ASN A 69 -2.82 18.27 12.78
C ASN A 69 -3.37 17.05 12.01
N ARG A 70 -4.71 16.93 12.02
CA ARG A 70 -5.46 15.89 11.31
C ARG A 70 -5.26 16.02 9.81
N GLY A 71 -4.20 15.40 9.29
CA GLY A 71 -3.96 15.43 7.85
C GLY A 71 -2.53 15.08 7.49
N ILE A 72 -1.54 15.56 8.25
CA ILE A 72 -0.14 15.37 7.92
C ILE A 72 0.31 13.97 8.36
N ASN A 73 0.66 13.13 7.39
CA ASN A 73 1.25 11.82 7.63
C ASN A 73 2.69 11.92 8.13
N LEU A 74 3.29 10.79 8.56
CA LEU A 74 4.68 10.75 9.04
C LEU A 74 5.73 11.26 8.03
N LEU A 75 5.35 11.37 6.76
CA LEU A 75 6.21 11.83 5.66
C LEU A 75 5.96 13.31 5.31
N GLY A 76 5.15 14.04 6.08
CA GLY A 76 4.87 15.46 5.83
C GLY A 76 3.76 15.74 4.82
N TYR A 77 3.14 14.72 4.23
CA TYR A 77 2.05 14.91 3.25
C TYR A 77 0.69 14.86 3.91
N ALA A 78 -0.25 15.68 3.43
CA ALA A 78 -1.64 15.59 3.81
C ALA A 78 -2.54 15.14 2.65
N ASN A 79 -3.68 14.56 2.98
CA ASN A 79 -4.76 14.34 2.01
C ASN A 79 -5.91 15.26 2.38
N LEU A 80 -6.46 15.97 1.39
CA LEU A 80 -7.62 16.84 1.57
C LEU A 80 -8.54 16.73 0.35
N ILE A 81 -9.75 17.27 0.49
CA ILE A 81 -10.73 17.31 -0.58
C ILE A 81 -10.64 18.68 -1.26
N ALA A 82 -10.40 18.72 -2.56
CA ALA A 82 -10.36 19.96 -3.34
C ALA A 82 -11.05 19.79 -4.70
N ILE A 83 -11.35 20.91 -5.35
CA ILE A 83 -11.82 20.98 -6.74
C ILE A 83 -10.59 21.05 -7.66
N PRO A 84 -10.34 20.02 -8.50
CA PRO A 84 -9.30 20.05 -9.52
C PRO A 84 -9.42 21.22 -10.48
N ASN A 85 -8.27 21.75 -10.91
CA ASN A 85 -8.14 22.83 -11.88
C ASN A 85 -8.35 22.43 -13.35
N THR A 86 -8.87 21.22 -13.59
CA THR A 86 -9.11 20.64 -14.93
C THR A 86 -10.59 20.57 -15.26
N GLN A 87 -11.43 21.26 -14.49
CA GLN A 87 -12.88 21.25 -14.62
C GLN A 87 -13.34 22.64 -15.05
N GLU A 88 -14.31 22.67 -15.96
CA GLU A 88 -14.95 23.90 -16.41
C GLU A 88 -15.93 24.41 -15.35
N LEU A 89 -16.02 25.74 -15.17
CA LEU A 89 -16.82 26.35 -14.09
C LEU A 89 -18.33 26.40 -14.40
N ASP A 90 -18.72 26.21 -15.65
CA ASP A 90 -20.10 26.21 -16.11
C ASP A 90 -20.78 24.83 -16.00
N GLU A 91 -20.03 23.80 -15.60
CA GLU A 91 -20.52 22.45 -15.35
C GLU A 91 -20.64 22.12 -13.85
N GLU A 92 -21.14 20.92 -13.54
CA GLU A 92 -21.17 20.40 -12.17
C GLU A 92 -19.75 20.07 -11.69
N LEU A 93 -19.32 20.74 -10.62
CA LEU A 93 -17.96 20.59 -10.09
C LEU A 93 -17.85 19.40 -9.13
N TYR A 94 -16.93 18.50 -9.44
CA TYR A 94 -16.61 17.35 -8.59
C TYR A 94 -15.40 17.62 -7.72
N GLN A 95 -15.50 17.19 -6.46
CA GLN A 95 -14.40 17.23 -5.53
C GLN A 95 -13.60 15.92 -5.57
N ARG A 96 -12.27 16.02 -5.44
CA ARG A 96 -11.37 14.86 -5.40
C ARG A 96 -10.50 14.92 -4.16
N VAL A 97 -10.14 13.74 -3.65
CA VAL A 97 -9.10 13.63 -2.62
C VAL A 97 -7.76 13.79 -3.30
N ILE A 98 -7.00 14.78 -2.85
CA ILE A 98 -5.68 15.12 -3.37
C ILE A 98 -4.65 15.00 -2.26
N THR A 99 -3.43 14.67 -2.64
CA THR A 99 -2.26 14.66 -1.75
C THR A 99 -1.53 15.98 -1.90
N VAL A 100 -1.26 16.61 -0.77
CA VAL A 100 -0.68 17.94 -0.65
C VAL A 100 0.50 17.94 0.30
N HIS A 101 1.35 18.95 0.19
CA HIS A 101 2.48 19.20 1.08
C HIS A 101 2.33 20.61 1.68
N PRO A 102 2.74 20.85 2.94
CA PRO A 102 2.82 22.21 3.49
C PRO A 102 3.52 23.16 2.52
N PHE A 103 2.94 24.34 2.35
CA PHE A 103 3.49 25.35 1.44
C PHE A 103 4.82 25.91 1.98
N ASP A 104 5.80 26.03 1.10
CA ASP A 104 7.07 26.73 1.32
C ASP A 104 7.39 27.56 0.07
N ILE A 105 7.61 28.86 0.25
CA ILE A 105 7.91 29.80 -0.83
C ILE A 105 9.18 29.41 -1.59
N ASN A 106 10.13 28.73 -0.94
CA ASN A 106 11.40 28.33 -1.55
C ASN A 106 11.27 27.06 -2.42
N ASP A 107 10.15 26.34 -2.31
CA ASP A 107 9.86 25.10 -3.05
C ASP A 107 8.73 25.30 -4.06
N ILE A 108 8.50 26.52 -4.56
CA ILE A 108 7.47 26.77 -5.58
C ILE A 108 8.03 27.48 -6.80
N GLU A 109 7.54 27.06 -7.95
CA GLU A 109 7.90 27.66 -9.24
C GLU A 109 6.64 28.03 -10.04
N VAL A 110 6.79 28.93 -11.01
CA VAL A 110 5.71 29.23 -11.96
C VAL A 110 5.35 27.96 -12.72
N GLY A 111 4.06 27.64 -12.77
CA GLY A 111 3.53 26.39 -13.32
C GLY A 111 3.21 25.32 -12.27
N ASP A 112 3.69 25.46 -11.03
CA ASP A 112 3.30 24.58 -9.94
C ASP A 112 1.82 24.76 -9.57
N LYS A 113 1.24 23.73 -8.97
CA LYS A 113 -0.14 23.77 -8.47
C LYS A 113 -0.15 24.00 -6.97
N VAL A 114 -1.02 24.90 -6.53
CA VAL A 114 -1.22 25.26 -5.12
C VAL A 114 -2.68 25.10 -4.72
N ILE A 115 -2.91 25.02 -3.42
CA ILE A 115 -4.23 24.86 -2.84
C ILE A 115 -4.66 26.17 -2.20
N VAL A 116 -5.81 26.68 -2.64
CA VAL A 116 -6.40 27.91 -2.12
C VAL A 116 -7.78 27.61 -1.55
N TYR A 117 -8.06 28.13 -0.35
CA TYR A 117 -9.36 27.97 0.31
C TYR A 117 -10.31 29.12 -0.06
N GLY A 118 -11.61 28.85 -0.11
CA GLY A 118 -12.60 29.92 -0.06
C GLY A 118 -12.95 30.61 -1.38
N ARG A 119 -12.74 29.95 -2.54
CA ARG A 119 -12.94 30.59 -3.84
C ARG A 119 -14.38 30.59 -4.31
N PHE A 120 -14.73 31.57 -5.14
CA PHE A 120 -16.07 31.69 -5.75
C PHE A 120 -17.21 31.64 -4.72
N SER A 121 -16.98 32.22 -3.53
CA SER A 121 -17.94 32.19 -2.41
C SER A 121 -18.28 30.77 -1.93
N THR A 122 -17.36 29.83 -2.09
CA THR A 122 -17.49 28.45 -1.61
C THR A 122 -16.54 28.18 -0.44
N GLU A 123 -16.95 27.35 0.50
CA GLU A 123 -16.14 26.97 1.68
C GLU A 123 -15.30 25.70 1.41
N VAL A 124 -14.75 25.57 0.20
CA VAL A 124 -13.97 24.39 -0.22
C VAL A 124 -12.58 24.78 -0.71
N TYR A 125 -11.70 23.78 -0.78
CA TYR A 125 -10.37 23.96 -1.35
C TYR A 125 -10.39 23.85 -2.87
N TRP A 126 -9.56 24.65 -3.51
CA TRP A 126 -9.42 24.74 -4.96
C TRP A 126 -7.97 24.51 -5.34
N VAL A 127 -7.74 23.71 -6.38
CA VAL A 127 -6.43 23.61 -7.01
C VAL A 127 -6.31 24.77 -8.00
N GLU A 128 -5.23 25.53 -7.94
CA GLU A 128 -4.91 26.58 -8.91
C GLU A 128 -3.45 26.46 -9.35
N THR A 129 -3.14 26.88 -10.57
CA THR A 129 -1.77 26.89 -11.11
C THR A 129 -1.12 28.24 -10.86
N ILE A 130 0.12 28.28 -10.38
CA ILE A 130 0.90 29.51 -10.26
C ILE A 130 1.22 30.04 -11.65
N VAL A 131 0.87 31.30 -11.90
CA VAL A 131 1.15 32.02 -13.15
C VAL A 131 2.29 33.02 -12.95
N ASP A 132 2.38 33.63 -11.77
CA ASP A 132 3.39 34.64 -11.46
C ASP A 132 3.65 34.69 -9.95
N ILE A 133 4.89 35.01 -9.56
CA ILE A 133 5.32 35.11 -8.17
C ILE A 133 5.97 36.48 -7.97
N ARG A 134 5.35 37.31 -7.13
CA ARG A 134 5.79 38.67 -6.81
C ARG A 134 6.21 38.70 -5.34
N GLU A 135 7.37 38.10 -5.04
CA GLU A 135 7.91 37.96 -3.68
C GLU A 135 8.07 39.31 -2.96
N ASN A 136 8.44 40.35 -3.70
CA ASN A 136 8.61 41.71 -3.17
C ASN A 136 7.31 42.32 -2.62
N LEU A 137 6.15 41.86 -3.10
CA LEU A 137 4.82 42.30 -2.65
C LEU A 137 4.14 41.27 -1.74
N GLY A 138 4.74 40.09 -1.55
CA GLY A 138 4.10 39.00 -0.83
C GLY A 138 2.90 38.41 -1.57
N GLU A 139 2.88 38.50 -2.91
CA GLU A 139 1.75 38.10 -3.75
C GLU A 139 2.12 36.98 -4.72
N ILE A 140 1.19 36.05 -4.94
CA ILE A 140 1.24 35.03 -5.98
C ILE A 140 -0.02 35.13 -6.82
N ASP A 141 0.17 35.19 -8.14
CA ASP A 141 -0.94 35.08 -9.07
C ASP A 141 -1.15 33.63 -9.45
N THR A 142 -2.36 33.16 -9.25
CA THR A 142 -2.78 31.80 -9.55
C THR A 142 -3.87 31.81 -10.62
N SER A 143 -4.07 30.67 -11.27
CA SER A 143 -5.11 30.52 -12.27
C SER A 143 -5.88 29.22 -12.12
N PHE A 144 -7.21 29.34 -12.18
CA PHE A 144 -8.12 28.21 -12.31
C PHE A 144 -8.40 27.99 -13.81
N ASP A 145 -8.15 26.78 -14.30
CA ASP A 145 -8.32 26.37 -15.71
C ASP A 145 -7.47 27.15 -16.74
N GLY A 146 -6.49 27.94 -16.29
CA GLY A 146 -5.58 28.69 -17.17
C GLY A 146 -6.15 30.01 -17.70
N PHE A 147 -7.45 30.28 -17.52
CA PHE A 147 -8.10 31.49 -18.01
C PHE A 147 -8.34 32.55 -16.92
N ILE A 148 -8.68 32.13 -15.70
CA ILE A 148 -9.08 33.03 -14.63
C ILE A 148 -7.88 33.29 -13.73
N ARG A 149 -7.25 34.47 -13.84
CA ARG A 149 -6.14 34.89 -12.99
C ARG A 149 -6.65 35.55 -11.71
N ASN A 150 -6.15 35.07 -10.57
CA ASN A 150 -6.44 35.59 -9.25
C ASN A 150 -5.14 35.98 -8.56
N THR A 151 -5.12 37.10 -7.86
CA THR A 151 -4.00 37.49 -7.00
C THR A 151 -4.29 37.04 -5.57
N ASN A 152 -3.33 36.34 -4.97
CA ASN A 152 -3.38 35.91 -3.58
C ASN A 152 -2.19 36.46 -2.82
N GLN A 153 -2.40 36.71 -1.53
CA GLN A 153 -1.27 36.82 -0.62
C GLN A 153 -0.67 35.43 -0.40
N ILE A 154 0.66 35.37 -0.36
CA ILE A 154 1.44 34.14 -0.11
C ILE A 154 0.98 33.47 1.19
N GLU A 155 0.65 34.27 2.21
CA GLU A 155 0.17 33.80 3.52
C GLU A 155 -1.16 33.03 3.47
N ASN A 156 -1.97 33.24 2.42
CA ASN A 156 -3.26 32.57 2.26
C ASN A 156 -3.16 31.24 1.49
N ILE A 157 -1.94 30.80 1.15
CA ILE A 157 -1.70 29.51 0.48
C ILE A 157 -1.25 28.50 1.53
N ASP A 158 -2.15 27.58 1.88
CA ASP A 158 -1.88 26.60 2.94
C ASP A 158 -1.00 25.44 2.47
N TYR A 159 -1.13 25.03 1.20
CA TYR A 159 -0.50 23.81 0.70
C TYR A 159 -0.07 23.87 -0.77
N LYS A 160 0.98 23.13 -1.11
CA LYS A 160 1.38 22.77 -2.47
C LYS A 160 0.68 21.48 -2.90
N PHE A 161 0.14 21.45 -4.11
CA PHE A 161 -0.42 20.23 -4.70
C PHE A 161 0.71 19.29 -5.13
N VAL A 162 0.60 18.01 -4.77
CA VAL A 162 1.58 16.99 -5.17
C VAL A 162 1.02 16.08 -6.24
N ARG A 163 -0.15 15.49 -5.99
CA ARG A 163 -0.83 14.57 -6.91
C ARG A 163 -2.27 14.31 -6.48
N GLU A 164 -3.07 13.76 -7.38
CA GLU A 164 -4.32 13.11 -6.98
C GLU A 164 -4.04 11.89 -6.10
N SER A 165 -4.87 11.66 -5.08
CA SER A 165 -4.71 10.52 -4.19
C SER A 165 -5.05 9.22 -4.91
N SER A 166 -4.21 8.20 -4.71
CA SER A 166 -4.51 6.84 -5.16
C SER A 166 -5.73 6.28 -4.42
N PHE A 167 -6.35 5.22 -4.93
CA PHE A 167 -7.45 4.53 -4.26
C PHE A 167 -7.14 4.15 -2.80
N ILE A 168 -5.91 3.69 -2.55
CA ILE A 168 -5.43 3.38 -1.20
C ILE A 168 -5.35 4.64 -0.33
N GLY A 169 -4.88 5.75 -0.91
CA GLY A 169 -4.87 7.06 -0.25
C GLY A 169 -6.26 7.56 0.11
N VAL A 170 -7.24 7.36 -0.77
CA VAL A 170 -8.66 7.68 -0.53
C VAL A 170 -9.21 6.86 0.64
N ILE A 171 -8.95 5.55 0.68
CA ILE A 171 -9.36 4.70 1.80
C ILE A 171 -8.72 5.18 3.11
N TYR A 172 -7.42 5.48 3.09
CA TYR A 172 -6.70 5.97 4.27
C TYR A 172 -7.28 7.30 4.77
N PHE A 173 -7.45 8.28 3.86
CA PHE A 173 -8.05 9.57 4.17
C PHE A 173 -9.47 9.40 4.73
N THR A 174 -10.32 8.63 4.06
CA THR A 174 -11.68 8.38 4.52
C THR A 174 -11.70 7.72 5.90
N SER A 175 -10.82 6.74 6.12
CA SER A 175 -10.70 6.01 7.39
C SER A 175 -10.12 6.85 8.52
N SER A 176 -9.39 7.93 8.22
CA SER A 176 -8.88 8.87 9.22
C SER A 176 -9.96 9.80 9.79
N ASN A 177 -11.11 9.92 9.11
CA ASN A 177 -12.28 10.61 9.65
C ASN A 177 -13.05 9.69 10.60
N LEU A 178 -13.67 10.24 11.65
CA LEU A 178 -14.38 9.45 12.68
C LEU A 178 -15.41 8.48 12.09
N ARG A 179 -16.22 8.94 11.12
CA ARG A 179 -17.23 8.09 10.47
C ARG A 179 -16.59 6.94 9.69
N GLY A 180 -15.56 7.24 8.90
CA GLY A 180 -14.85 6.22 8.13
C GLY A 180 -14.08 5.25 9.02
N TYR A 181 -13.49 5.74 10.12
CA TYR A 181 -12.83 4.92 11.13
C TYR A 181 -13.78 3.88 11.72
N LEU A 182 -14.98 4.28 12.14
CA LEU A 182 -15.98 3.37 12.71
C LEU A 182 -16.42 2.30 11.70
N VAL A 183 -16.61 2.67 10.44
CA VAL A 183 -16.95 1.73 9.36
C VAL A 183 -15.80 0.74 9.13
N MET A 184 -14.57 1.24 9.06
CA MET A 184 -13.37 0.41 8.88
C MET A 184 -13.19 -0.56 10.05
N PHE A 185 -13.32 -0.09 11.29
CA PHE A 185 -13.25 -0.92 12.49
C PHE A 185 -14.32 -2.03 12.49
N SER A 186 -15.58 -1.65 12.24
CA SER A 186 -16.70 -2.60 12.19
C SER A 186 -16.50 -3.67 11.11
N THR A 187 -15.96 -3.28 9.95
CA THR A 187 -15.64 -4.20 8.85
C THR A 187 -14.57 -5.22 9.27
N HIS A 188 -13.51 -4.78 9.96
CA HIS A 188 -12.49 -5.69 10.48
C HIS A 188 -13.07 -6.69 11.49
N VAL A 189 -13.88 -6.21 12.45
CA VAL A 189 -14.54 -7.06 13.44
C VAL A 189 -15.43 -8.10 12.77
N LEU A 190 -16.23 -7.68 11.77
CA LEU A 190 -17.14 -8.56 11.06
C LEU A 190 -16.38 -9.64 10.27
N ILE A 191 -15.38 -9.25 9.47
CA ILE A 191 -14.59 -10.19 8.66
C ILE A 191 -13.83 -11.17 9.55
N LEU A 192 -13.10 -10.68 10.55
CA LEU A 192 -12.33 -11.54 11.45
C LEU A 192 -13.26 -12.44 12.27
N GLY A 193 -14.41 -11.93 12.70
CA GLY A 193 -15.44 -12.70 13.41
C GLY A 193 -15.98 -13.85 12.57
N LEU A 194 -16.37 -13.59 11.31
CA LEU A 194 -16.83 -14.63 10.39
C LEU A 194 -15.75 -15.67 10.11
N VAL A 195 -14.52 -15.23 9.83
CA VAL A 195 -13.39 -16.14 9.56
C VAL A 195 -13.11 -17.02 10.77
N HIS A 196 -13.11 -16.44 11.97
CA HIS A 196 -12.92 -17.20 13.20
C HIS A 196 -14.04 -18.23 13.42
N TYR A 197 -15.29 -17.80 13.27
CA TYR A 197 -16.46 -18.66 13.50
C TYR A 197 -16.51 -19.85 12.54
N PHE A 198 -16.36 -19.62 11.24
CA PHE A 198 -16.50 -20.66 10.23
C PHE A 198 -15.24 -21.52 10.06
N PHE A 199 -14.05 -20.93 10.04
CA PHE A 199 -12.84 -21.64 9.62
C PHE A 199 -11.92 -22.07 10.77
N ILE A 200 -12.03 -21.42 11.94
CA ILE A 200 -11.19 -21.72 13.10
C ILE A 200 -11.93 -22.56 14.13
N ASN A 201 -13.19 -22.23 14.45
CA ASN A 201 -13.98 -22.90 15.49
C ASN A 201 -14.58 -24.27 15.08
N GLU A 202 -14.82 -24.54 13.79
CA GLU A 202 -15.48 -25.79 13.35
C GLU A 202 -14.70 -27.06 13.72
N LYS A 203 -13.36 -27.00 13.79
CA LYS A 203 -12.55 -28.18 14.12
C LYS A 203 -12.57 -28.53 15.61
N ASP A 204 -12.76 -27.56 16.49
CA ASP A 204 -12.79 -27.79 17.94
C ASP A 204 -14.13 -28.40 18.39
N LYS A 205 -15.20 -28.28 17.58
CA LYS A 205 -16.47 -28.97 17.81
C LYS A 205 -16.45 -30.46 17.43
N LYS A 206 -15.66 -30.86 16.42
CA LYS A 206 -15.58 -32.26 15.97
C LYS A 206 -14.65 -33.15 16.81
N SER A 207 -13.87 -32.57 17.73
CA SER A 207 -12.90 -33.31 18.57
C SER A 207 -13.34 -33.55 20.02
N LYS A 208 -14.50 -33.03 20.44
CA LYS A 208 -15.09 -33.37 21.75
C LYS A 208 -16.05 -34.54 21.58
N PRO A 209 -15.74 -35.75 22.07
CA PRO A 209 -16.75 -36.79 22.19
C PRO A 209 -17.80 -36.31 23.20
N SER A 210 -19.07 -36.35 22.82
CA SER A 210 -20.18 -36.18 23.75
C SER A 210 -20.06 -37.29 24.79
N ARG A 211 -19.98 -36.90 26.06
CA ARG A 211 -19.97 -37.80 27.19
C ARG A 211 -21.40 -38.06 27.65
#